data_AF-A0A1B2A8Z8-F1
#
_entry.id   AF-A0A1B2A8Z8-F1
#
_cell.length_a   1.000
_cell.length_b   1.000
_cell.length_c   1.000
_cell.angle_alpha   90.00
_cell.angle_beta   90.00
_cell.angle_gamma   90.00
#
_symmetry.space_group_name_H-M   'P 1'
#
loop_
_entity.id
_entity.type
_entity.pdbx_description
1 polymer ?
#
loop_
_entity_poly.entity_id
_entity_poly.type
_entity_poly.pdbx_seq_one_letter_code
_entity_poly.pdbx_strand_id
1 'polypeptide(L)'
;MEIDDGKGEEPEDGAVGYGRPPRQSRWKKGQSGNPSGRPKGTRGLKTDLRAELISRMEISMNGKRVSGTKQQLMLRTLTARAAAGDVKATRILIDLVLQVFGPEDQGGGPKTLSRPDQQILDELLGRKTGPSVIADARPQDRGGIGGETQDDAMSTNPDPDNHDTDR
;
A
#
# COMPACT_ATOMS: atom_id res chain seq x y z
N MET A 1 -1.09 -63.30 48.47
CA MET A 1 -0.75 -62.41 47.34
C MET A 1 -1.80 -61.32 47.36
N GLU A 2 -1.61 -60.33 48.22
CA GLU A 2 -2.41 -59.10 48.20
C GLU A 2 -1.54 -58.06 47.49
N ILE A 3 -2.05 -57.59 46.36
CA ILE A 3 -1.41 -56.57 45.54
C ILE A 3 -1.83 -55.24 46.16
N ASP A 4 -0.87 -54.55 46.76
CA ASP A 4 -0.99 -53.19 47.29
C ASP A 4 -1.20 -52.24 46.11
N ASP A 5 -2.43 -51.73 45.98
CA ASP A 5 -2.84 -50.83 44.90
C ASP A 5 -2.12 -49.49 45.04
N GLY A 6 -1.29 -49.20 44.02
CA GLY A 6 -0.50 -47.99 43.90
C GLY A 6 -1.33 -46.72 44.07
N LYS A 7 -1.04 -46.00 45.15
CA LYS A 7 -1.56 -44.66 45.40
C LYS A 7 -0.95 -43.70 44.39
N GLY A 8 -1.71 -43.33 43.36
CA GLY A 8 -1.32 -42.33 42.37
C GLY A 8 -0.96 -41.01 43.05
N GLU A 9 0.28 -40.56 42.85
CA GLU A 9 0.78 -39.27 43.30
C GLU A 9 -0.03 -38.15 42.64
N GLU A 10 -0.88 -37.48 43.40
CA GLU A 10 -1.48 -36.22 42.98
C GLU A 10 -0.38 -35.18 42.75
N PRO A 11 -0.45 -34.38 41.68
CA PRO A 11 0.59 -33.41 41.37
C PRO A 11 0.68 -32.40 42.51
N GLU A 12 1.82 -32.40 43.20
CA GLU A 12 2.15 -31.49 44.29
C GLU A 12 1.90 -30.04 43.86
N ASP A 13 0.79 -29.44 44.32
CA ASP A 13 0.21 -28.14 43.89
C ASP A 13 1.03 -26.92 44.36
N GLY A 14 2.34 -27.12 44.55
CA GLY A 14 3.32 -26.18 45.10
C GLY A 14 4.70 -26.23 44.45
N ALA A 15 5.01 -27.22 43.60
CA ALA A 15 6.32 -27.33 42.96
C ALA A 15 6.56 -26.18 41.97
N VAL A 16 7.47 -25.28 42.33
CA VAL A 16 7.95 -24.18 41.48
C VAL A 16 9.00 -24.70 40.49
N GLY A 17 8.90 -24.31 39.22
CA GLY A 17 9.79 -24.78 38.16
C GLY A 17 9.58 -24.01 36.86
N TYR A 18 10.33 -24.37 35.81
CA TYR A 18 10.18 -23.72 34.50
C TYR A 18 8.75 -23.81 33.99
N GLY A 19 8.15 -22.68 33.60
CA GLY A 19 6.74 -22.59 33.20
C GLY A 19 5.71 -22.71 34.34
N ARG A 20 6.14 -22.88 35.59
CA ARG A 20 5.29 -23.01 36.79
C ARG A 20 5.62 -21.91 37.80
N PRO A 21 5.20 -20.64 37.55
CA PRO A 21 5.51 -19.54 38.45
C PRO A 21 4.88 -19.74 39.84
N PRO A 22 5.44 -19.20 40.93
CA PRO A 22 4.90 -19.36 42.29
C PRO A 22 3.44 -18.88 42.41
N ARG A 23 2.57 -19.64 43.08
CA ARG A 23 1.12 -19.32 43.17
C ARG A 23 0.84 -17.96 43.80
N GLN A 24 1.60 -17.61 44.84
CA GLN A 24 1.46 -16.35 45.58
C GLN A 24 1.72 -15.09 44.74
N SER A 25 2.49 -15.21 43.64
CA SER A 25 2.81 -14.08 42.77
C SER A 25 2.02 -14.07 41.46
N ARG A 26 1.13 -15.05 41.22
CA ARG A 26 0.26 -15.08 40.04
C ARG A 26 -0.87 -14.06 40.21
N TRP A 27 -1.18 -13.31 39.16
CA TRP A 27 -2.38 -12.47 39.15
C TRP A 27 -3.64 -13.32 39.10
N LYS A 28 -4.68 -12.91 39.84
CA LYS A 28 -5.99 -13.54 39.79
C LYS A 28 -6.61 -13.34 38.41
N LYS A 29 -7.36 -14.33 37.92
CA LYS A 29 -8.11 -14.22 36.66
C LYS A 29 -9.03 -12.98 36.73
N GLY A 30 -8.87 -12.07 35.77
CA GLY A 30 -9.63 -10.81 35.70
C GLY A 30 -8.95 -9.60 36.37
N GLN A 31 -7.90 -9.80 37.15
CA GLN A 31 -7.14 -8.73 37.78
C GLN A 31 -5.87 -8.44 36.96
N SER A 32 -5.69 -7.18 36.55
CA SER A 32 -4.43 -6.71 35.96
C SER A 32 -3.37 -6.61 37.05
N GLY A 33 -2.12 -6.94 36.72
CA GLY A 33 -0.99 -6.70 37.62
C GLY A 33 -0.65 -5.24 37.85
N ASN A 34 -1.15 -4.37 36.97
CA ASN A 34 -1.14 -2.93 37.16
C ASN A 34 -2.61 -2.43 37.13
N PRO A 35 -3.26 -2.27 38.30
CA PRO A 35 -4.62 -1.73 38.40
C PRO A 35 -4.77 -0.29 37.86
N SER A 36 -3.69 0.49 37.90
CA SER A 36 -3.60 1.85 37.32
C SER A 36 -3.26 1.85 35.83
N GLY A 37 -3.05 0.68 35.22
CA GLY A 37 -2.87 0.55 33.78
C GLY A 37 -4.15 0.88 33.01
N ARG A 38 -4.06 0.97 31.68
CA ARG A 38 -5.22 1.31 30.85
C ARG A 38 -6.37 0.32 31.09
N PRO A 39 -7.55 0.78 31.53
CA PRO A 39 -8.68 -0.10 31.79
C PRO A 39 -9.06 -0.90 30.55
N LYS A 40 -9.31 -2.20 30.70
CA LYS A 40 -9.81 -3.04 29.61
C LYS A 40 -11.12 -2.46 29.08
N GLY A 41 -11.19 -2.19 27.77
CA GLY A 41 -12.40 -1.68 27.11
C GLY A 41 -12.50 -0.17 26.95
N THR A 42 -11.52 0.63 27.40
CA THR A 42 -11.49 2.07 27.07
C THR A 42 -11.31 2.28 25.57
N ARG A 43 -12.38 2.69 24.88
CA ARG A 43 -12.31 3.13 23.48
C ARG A 43 -11.50 4.42 23.42
N GLY A 44 -10.67 4.54 22.38
CA GLY A 44 -9.95 5.78 22.09
C GLY A 44 -10.67 6.55 21.00
N LEU A 45 -10.41 7.86 20.91
CA LEU A 45 -11.00 8.74 19.89
C LEU A 45 -10.91 8.17 18.47
N LYS A 46 -9.80 7.54 18.09
CA LYS A 46 -9.62 6.88 16.78
C LYS A 46 -10.66 5.77 16.53
N THR A 47 -10.97 4.98 17.56
CA THR A 47 -11.95 3.90 17.48
C THR A 47 -13.35 4.46 17.34
N ASP A 48 -13.70 5.45 18.16
CA ASP A 48 -15.02 6.07 18.15
C ASP A 48 -15.26 6.83 16.85
N LEU A 49 -14.27 7.59 16.37
CA LEU A 49 -14.35 8.29 15.08
C LEU A 49 -14.55 7.31 13.92
N ARG A 50 -13.83 6.18 13.89
CA ARG A 50 -14.03 5.17 12.85
C ARG A 50 -15.45 4.59 12.91
N ALA A 51 -15.95 4.24 14.10
CA ALA A 51 -17.30 3.72 14.28
C ALA A 51 -18.36 4.73 13.84
N GLU A 52 -18.14 6.00 14.14
CA GLU A 52 -19.03 7.09 13.74
C GLU A 52 -19.04 7.28 12.22
N LEU A 53 -17.87 7.28 11.57
CA LEU A 53 -17.73 7.47 10.13
C LEU A 53 -18.42 6.36 9.30
N ILE A 54 -18.44 5.12 9.80
CA ILE A 54 -19.13 3.99 9.14
C ILE A 54 -20.62 3.90 9.47
N SER A 55 -21.10 4.67 10.47
CA SER A 55 -22.54 4.70 10.78
C SER A 55 -23.33 5.30 9.62
N ARG A 56 -24.58 4.87 9.45
CA ARG A 56 -25.44 5.32 8.35
C ARG A 56 -26.23 6.57 8.75
N MET A 57 -26.42 7.47 7.80
CA MET A 57 -27.33 8.61 7.91
C MET A 57 -27.99 8.90 6.56
N GLU A 58 -29.00 9.76 6.58
CA GLU A 58 -29.62 10.31 5.37
C GLU A 58 -29.43 11.82 5.32
N ILE A 59 -29.11 12.33 4.14
CA ILE A 59 -29.04 13.77 3.87
C ILE A 59 -29.88 14.12 2.63
N SER A 60 -30.25 15.40 2.50
CA SER A 60 -30.83 15.92 1.27
C SER A 60 -29.71 16.50 0.39
N MET A 61 -29.59 16.02 -0.84
CA MET A 61 -28.69 16.57 -1.86
C MET A 61 -29.47 16.85 -3.13
N ASN A 62 -29.42 18.09 -3.63
CA ASN A 62 -30.11 18.51 -4.86
C ASN A 62 -31.60 18.13 -4.88
N GLY A 63 -32.28 18.30 -3.74
CA GLY A 63 -33.71 17.96 -3.58
C GLY A 63 -34.01 16.47 -3.48
N LYS A 64 -33.01 15.58 -3.52
CA LYS A 64 -33.18 14.13 -3.37
C LYS A 64 -32.60 13.65 -2.05
N ARG A 65 -33.29 12.70 -1.41
CA ARG A 65 -32.79 12.01 -0.21
C ARG A 65 -31.73 10.99 -0.63
N VAL A 66 -30.55 11.07 -0.03
CA VAL A 66 -29.44 10.14 -0.27
C VAL A 66 -29.04 9.53 1.06
N SER A 67 -29.04 8.20 1.12
CA SER A 67 -28.60 7.43 2.28
C SER A 67 -27.21 6.85 2.05
N GLY A 68 -26.43 6.73 3.12
CA GLY A 68 -25.07 6.21 3.05
C GLY A 68 -24.35 6.28 4.39
N THR A 69 -23.10 5.85 4.43
CA THR A 69 -22.25 6.09 5.61
C THR A 69 -21.93 7.59 5.72
N LYS A 70 -21.70 8.09 6.94
CA LYS A 70 -21.32 9.49 7.17
C LYS A 70 -20.11 9.88 6.32
N GLN A 71 -19.09 9.01 6.25
CA GLN A 71 -17.91 9.23 5.42
C GLN A 71 -18.26 9.41 3.93
N GLN A 72 -19.05 8.50 3.35
CA GLN A 72 -19.43 8.57 1.94
C GLN A 72 -20.22 9.85 1.64
N LEU A 73 -21.15 10.21 2.52
CA LEU A 73 -21.98 11.39 2.35
C LEU A 73 -21.19 12.69 2.48
N MET A 74 -20.22 12.75 3.40
CA MET A 74 -19.28 13.87 3.50
C MET A 74 -18.44 14.00 2.24
N LEU A 75 -17.89 12.90 1.71
CA LEU A 75 -17.09 12.94 0.47
C LEU A 75 -17.95 13.40 -0.72
N ARG A 76 -19.17 12.87 -0.85
CA ARG A 76 -20.11 13.27 -1.91
C ARG A 76 -20.50 14.75 -1.82
N THR A 77 -20.65 15.27 -0.61
CA THR A 77 -20.95 16.69 -0.38
C THR A 77 -19.74 17.56 -0.71
N LEU A 78 -18.54 17.14 -0.29
CA LEU A 78 -17.29 17.85 -0.57
C LEU A 78 -17.06 17.97 -2.08
N THR A 79 -17.18 16.86 -2.83
CA THR A 79 -17.00 16.85 -4.28
C THR A 79 -18.07 17.66 -5.00
N ALA A 80 -19.34 17.59 -4.56
CA ALA A 80 -20.41 18.41 -5.13
C ALA A 80 -20.17 19.91 -4.92
N ARG A 81 -19.70 20.32 -3.74
CA ARG A 81 -19.38 21.73 -3.46
C ARG A 81 -18.17 22.22 -4.26
N ALA A 82 -17.13 21.40 -4.37
CA ALA A 82 -15.98 21.71 -5.21
C ALA A 82 -16.41 21.88 -6.68
N ALA A 83 -17.22 20.96 -7.21
CA ALA A 83 -17.76 21.05 -8.57
C ALA A 83 -18.66 22.29 -8.79
N ALA A 84 -19.33 22.77 -7.75
CA ALA A 84 -20.11 24.00 -7.79
C ALA A 84 -19.28 25.30 -7.69
N GLY A 85 -17.93 25.20 -7.62
CA GLY A 85 -17.02 26.35 -7.59
C GLY A 85 -16.63 26.84 -6.19
N ASP A 86 -16.94 26.10 -5.13
CA ASP A 86 -16.45 26.43 -3.78
C ASP A 86 -14.93 26.21 -3.71
N VAL A 87 -14.17 27.30 -3.76
CA VAL A 87 -12.69 27.29 -3.78
C VAL A 87 -12.12 26.60 -2.54
N LYS A 88 -12.76 26.75 -1.37
CA LYS A 88 -12.30 26.09 -0.14
C LYS A 88 -12.52 24.58 -0.22
N ALA A 89 -13.69 24.15 -0.67
CA ALA A 89 -13.98 22.73 -0.89
C ALA A 89 -13.02 22.12 -1.92
N THR A 90 -12.71 22.86 -2.98
CA THR A 90 -11.76 22.45 -4.02
C THR A 90 -10.36 22.23 -3.44
N ARG A 91 -9.85 23.17 -2.63
CA ARG A 91 -8.55 23.02 -1.96
C ARG A 91 -8.50 21.79 -1.06
N ILE A 92 -9.51 21.61 -0.20
CA ILE A 92 -9.60 20.43 0.69
C ILE A 92 -9.63 19.13 -0.13
N LEU A 93 -10.36 19.11 -1.25
CA LEU A 93 -10.44 17.94 -2.12
C LEU A 93 -9.09 17.64 -2.79
N ILE A 94 -8.38 18.65 -3.30
CA ILE A 94 -7.04 18.49 -3.87
C ILE A 94 -6.07 17.93 -2.84
N ASP A 95 -6.05 18.51 -1.63
CA ASP A 95 -5.19 18.05 -0.53
C ASP A 95 -5.48 16.58 -0.17
N LEU A 96 -6.77 16.21 -0.10
CA LEU A 96 -7.20 14.83 0.15
C LEU A 96 -6.77 13.88 -0.99
N VAL A 97 -6.92 14.29 -2.25
CA VAL A 97 -6.51 13.50 -3.41
C VAL A 97 -5.01 13.26 -3.39
N LEU A 98 -4.20 14.29 -3.12
CA LEU A 98 -2.74 14.16 -3.04
C LEU A 98 -2.30 13.27 -1.87
N GLN A 99 -3.02 13.31 -0.75
CA GLN A 99 -2.72 12.47 0.41
C GLN A 99 -3.09 11.00 0.19
N VAL A 100 -4.23 10.74 -0.47
CA VAL A 100 -4.75 9.37 -0.68
C VAL A 100 -4.10 8.70 -1.90
N PHE A 101 -3.90 9.46 -2.97
CA PHE A 101 -3.43 9.00 -4.29
C PHE A 101 -2.09 9.65 -4.67
N GLY A 102 -1.18 9.85 -3.72
CA GLY A 102 0.11 10.53 -3.97
C GLY A 102 0.86 9.98 -5.20
N PRO A 103 1.98 10.62 -5.63
CA PRO A 103 2.70 10.26 -6.87
C PRO A 103 3.15 8.79 -6.97
N GLU A 104 3.08 8.05 -5.87
CA GLU A 104 3.39 6.63 -5.74
C GLU A 104 2.27 5.68 -6.22
N ASP A 105 1.03 6.18 -6.34
CA ASP A 105 -0.12 5.40 -6.82
C ASP A 105 -0.29 5.44 -8.35
N GLN A 106 0.55 6.23 -9.05
CA GLN A 106 0.65 6.20 -10.51
C GLN A 106 1.71 5.18 -10.97
N GLY A 107 1.31 3.91 -11.08
CA GLY A 107 2.00 2.95 -11.93
C GLY A 107 2.61 1.76 -11.21
N GLY A 108 1.98 0.60 -11.38
CA GLY A 108 2.50 -0.70 -10.94
C GLY A 108 3.80 -1.09 -11.66
N GLY A 109 4.93 -0.77 -11.02
CA GLY A 109 6.25 -1.32 -11.34
C GLY A 109 7.18 -1.23 -10.13
N PRO A 110 8.16 -2.12 -9.99
CA PRO A 110 9.18 -1.98 -8.96
C PRO A 110 9.88 -0.63 -9.13
N LYS A 111 9.86 0.21 -8.09
CA LYS A 111 10.55 1.50 -8.05
C LYS A 111 12.03 1.28 -8.35
N THR A 112 12.41 1.49 -9.61
CA THR A 112 13.81 1.48 -10.02
C THR A 112 14.32 2.89 -9.78
N LEU A 113 15.23 3.04 -8.82
CA LEU A 113 15.86 4.32 -8.53
C LEU A 113 16.55 4.85 -9.80
N SER A 114 16.55 6.17 -9.97
CA SER A 114 17.35 6.80 -11.01
C SER A 114 18.83 6.43 -10.81
N ARG A 115 19.59 6.23 -11.89
CA ARG A 115 21.02 5.87 -11.80
C ARG A 115 21.83 6.78 -10.84
N PRO A 116 21.64 8.11 -10.84
CA PRO A 116 22.32 9.00 -9.90
C PRO A 116 21.92 8.73 -8.43
N ASP A 117 20.63 8.54 -8.17
CA ASP A 117 20.13 8.28 -6.82
C ASP A 117 20.61 6.93 -6.29
N GLN A 118 20.71 5.94 -7.18
CA GLN A 118 21.26 4.64 -6.86
C GLN A 118 22.76 4.71 -6.54
N GLN A 119 23.52 5.56 -7.25
CA GLN A 119 24.94 5.81 -6.95
C GLN A 119 25.13 6.46 -5.58
N ILE A 120 24.30 7.46 -5.24
CA ILE A 120 24.35 8.13 -3.93
C ILE A 120 24.04 7.14 -2.81
N LEU A 121 23.04 6.26 -3.00
CA LEU A 121 22.70 5.24 -2.02
C LEU A 121 23.76 4.15 -1.88
N ASP A 122 24.36 3.71 -2.98
CA ASP A 122 25.46 2.73 -2.96
C ASP A 122 26.71 3.29 -2.26
N GLU A 123 27.01 4.59 -2.48
CA GLU A 123 28.06 5.31 -1.76
C GLU A 123 27.77 5.40 -0.26
N LEU A 124 26.54 5.78 0.11
CA LEU A 124 26.11 5.92 1.51
C LEU A 124 26.08 4.57 2.26
N LEU A 125 25.65 3.50 1.60
CA LEU A 125 25.58 2.14 2.16
C LEU A 125 26.96 1.44 2.18
N GLY A 126 28.02 2.11 1.71
CA GLY A 126 29.37 1.58 1.67
C GLY A 126 29.49 0.34 0.76
N ARG A 127 28.53 0.16 -0.16
CA ARG A 127 28.53 -0.94 -1.11
C ARG A 127 29.53 -0.59 -2.20
N LYS A 128 30.78 -0.95 -1.97
CA LYS A 128 31.86 -0.83 -2.96
C LYS A 128 31.39 -1.49 -4.26
N THR A 129 31.03 -0.66 -5.23
CA THR A 129 30.70 -1.08 -6.60
C THR A 129 31.99 -1.53 -7.26
N GLY A 130 32.28 -2.83 -7.17
CA GLY A 130 33.17 -3.46 -8.15
C GLY A 130 32.52 -3.36 -9.53
N PRO A 131 33.29 -3.21 -10.62
CA PRO A 131 32.72 -3.09 -11.96
C PRO A 131 31.94 -4.36 -12.29
N SER A 132 30.61 -4.25 -12.37
CA SER A 132 29.80 -5.28 -13.01
C SER A 132 30.14 -5.24 -14.49
N VAL A 133 30.87 -6.25 -14.91
CA VAL A 133 31.16 -6.59 -16.31
C VAL A 133 29.84 -6.69 -17.08
N ILE A 134 29.40 -5.58 -17.67
CA ILE A 134 28.61 -5.67 -18.89
C ILE A 134 29.65 -6.01 -19.96
N ALA A 135 29.66 -7.28 -20.37
CA ALA A 135 30.47 -7.77 -21.45
C ALA A 135 30.15 -6.97 -22.72
N ASP A 136 31.02 -6.01 -23.01
CA ASP A 136 31.09 -5.29 -24.25
C ASP A 136 31.74 -6.25 -25.28
N ALA A 137 30.93 -7.03 -25.98
CA ALA A 137 31.38 -7.84 -27.09
C ALA A 137 31.71 -6.92 -28.27
N ARG A 138 32.96 -6.46 -28.31
CA ARG A 138 33.56 -5.69 -29.40
C ARG A 138 33.76 -6.52 -30.69
N PRO A 139 33.95 -5.85 -31.83
CA PRO A 139 33.72 -6.35 -33.19
C PRO A 139 34.96 -6.99 -33.83
N GLN A 140 34.73 -7.72 -34.95
CA GLN A 140 35.55 -7.96 -36.16
C GLN A 140 35.35 -9.40 -36.69
N ASP A 141 35.40 -9.76 -37.97
CA ASP A 141 35.52 -9.11 -39.28
C ASP A 141 35.55 -10.26 -40.32
N ARG A 142 35.15 -9.96 -41.56
CA ARG A 142 35.50 -10.63 -42.84
C ARG A 142 35.03 -12.06 -43.18
N GLY A 143 34.21 -12.14 -44.25
CA GLY A 143 34.63 -12.87 -45.47
C GLY A 143 33.61 -13.70 -46.25
N GLY A 144 32.91 -13.08 -47.23
CA GLY A 144 32.49 -13.65 -48.55
C GLY A 144 31.34 -14.69 -48.58
N ILE A 145 30.55 -14.90 -49.65
CA ILE A 145 30.56 -14.50 -51.07
C ILE A 145 29.14 -14.81 -51.64
N GLY A 146 28.61 -13.95 -52.53
CA GLY A 146 27.62 -14.30 -53.56
C GLY A 146 26.13 -14.26 -53.15
N GLY A 147 25.21 -13.64 -53.88
CA GLY A 147 25.29 -13.10 -55.24
C GLY A 147 24.18 -12.10 -55.54
N GLU A 148 24.42 -11.38 -56.62
CA GLU A 148 23.57 -10.41 -57.29
C GLU A 148 22.18 -10.96 -57.62
N THR A 149 21.15 -10.13 -57.52
CA THR A 149 20.50 -9.60 -58.72
C THR A 149 19.68 -8.36 -58.36
N GLN A 150 19.91 -7.37 -59.21
CA GLN A 150 19.34 -6.06 -59.36
C GLN A 150 17.89 -6.18 -59.82
N ASP A 151 17.01 -5.26 -59.41
CA ASP A 151 16.02 -4.69 -60.33
C ASP A 151 15.53 -3.34 -59.79
N ASP A 152 15.67 -2.36 -60.67
CA ASP A 152 15.37 -0.96 -60.54
C ASP A 152 13.87 -0.67 -60.32
N ALA A 153 13.56 0.33 -59.50
CA ALA A 153 12.58 1.36 -59.85
C ALA A 153 12.55 2.48 -58.81
N MET A 154 13.12 3.63 -59.18
CA MET A 154 12.61 4.92 -58.75
C MET A 154 11.12 5.03 -59.10
N SER A 155 10.26 5.44 -58.18
CA SER A 155 9.24 6.45 -58.47
C SER A 155 8.68 7.03 -57.18
N THR A 156 8.99 8.31 -56.97
CA THR A 156 8.13 9.29 -56.32
C THR A 156 6.67 9.16 -56.78
N ASN A 157 5.67 9.36 -55.90
CA ASN A 157 4.71 10.48 -55.93
C ASN A 157 3.57 10.28 -54.88
N PRO A 158 2.62 11.24 -54.67
CA PRO A 158 2.51 11.99 -53.43
C PRO A 158 1.15 11.84 -52.70
N ASP A 159 1.03 12.56 -51.58
CA ASP A 159 -0.25 12.85 -50.90
C ASP A 159 -1.36 13.31 -51.85
N PRO A 160 -2.61 12.84 -51.67
CA PRO A 160 -3.78 13.54 -52.16
C PRO A 160 -4.37 14.43 -51.06
N ASP A 161 -4.26 15.72 -51.32
CA ASP A 161 -5.04 16.80 -50.73
C ASP A 161 -6.55 16.64 -51.07
N ASN A 162 -7.37 17.26 -50.21
CA ASN A 162 -8.71 17.79 -50.49
C ASN A 162 -9.95 16.86 -50.43
N HIS A 163 -10.83 17.12 -49.46
CA HIS A 163 -12.15 17.62 -49.83
C HIS A 163 -12.77 18.46 -48.71
N ASP A 164 -12.66 19.77 -48.90
CA ASP A 164 -13.63 20.77 -48.51
C ASP A 164 -15.03 20.40 -49.06
N THR A 165 -16.04 20.38 -48.18
CA THR A 165 -17.45 20.50 -48.57
C THR A 165 -18.16 21.39 -47.55
N ASP A 166 -18.31 22.63 -47.97
CA ASP A 166 -19.25 23.64 -47.51
C ASP A 166 -20.71 23.16 -47.67
N ARG A 167 -21.49 23.18 -46.58
CA ARG A 167 -22.94 23.47 -46.57
C ARG A 167 -23.50 23.67 -45.17
#